data_AF-A0AAU1DP45-F1
#
_entry.id   AF-A0AAU1DP45-F1
#
_cell.length_a   1.000
_cell.length_b   1.000
_cell.length_c   1.000
_cell.angle_alpha   90.00
_cell.angle_beta   90.00
_cell.angle_gamma   90.00
#
_symmetry.space_group_name_H-M   'P 1'
#
loop_
_entity.id
_entity.type
_entity.pdbx_description
1 polymer ?
#
loop_
_entity_poly.entity_id
_entity_poly.type
_entity_poly.pdbx_seq_one_letter_code
_entity_poly.pdbx_strand_id
1 'polypeptide(L)'
;MGVAGPFPGYAGKPPGPVLDRDEADRALARLGAEHEAIETSLLALQDHAGRRLLEGADLTGVTKERWATTEQSITLLWGYFDAYAAAIEEAREIRARRRSPNRDDLLALTELLHGQSVTLASTATRADPSITGPAKLSERFSLEELVARMNDLYARSLDMVVASDSVWSALPARIDLLAAELRRTRSLAHSVGVRPGEHPAGDDLESITHELTTLRVQVISDPLAFWLPGPGSAAPGGGRPDTARYDRAARALDDVRREIEAVLAVRQDAEQRLVQLRDILSRADRTLAEARSARGEVLAKIAASEVPAVSGPPTVLQERLAAASEYRRHAQWHRLSPLLESLEREAEEELLRARESLTAVTAPLAVRAELRGRLDAYKAKVARHGLAEDPVLIERYDAARRMLWSAPCDLRVAAQAVLRYQEAVAELLNPRRPFAPEDRR
;
A
#
# COMPACT_ATOMS: atom_id res chain seq x y z
N MET A 1 28.69 18.48 -1.42
CA MET A 1 29.66 19.33 -2.15
C MET A 1 29.25 20.77 -1.88
N GLY A 2 30.13 21.57 -1.26
CA GLY A 2 29.80 22.95 -0.93
C GLY A 2 29.52 23.75 -2.19
N VAL A 3 28.35 24.38 -2.28
CA VAL A 3 27.95 25.19 -3.43
C VAL A 3 28.85 26.43 -3.45
N ALA A 4 29.66 26.59 -4.50
CA ALA A 4 30.48 27.78 -4.70
C ALA A 4 29.55 28.99 -4.92
N GLY A 5 29.65 29.98 -4.01
CA GLY A 5 28.88 31.22 -4.10
C GLY A 5 29.35 32.14 -5.23
N PRO A 6 28.62 33.23 -5.50
CA PRO A 6 29.05 34.26 -6.45
C PRO A 6 30.46 34.79 -6.16
N PHE A 7 31.18 35.24 -7.19
CA PHE A 7 32.50 35.85 -7.03
C PHE A 7 32.43 37.07 -6.09
N PRO A 8 33.42 37.28 -5.21
CA PRO A 8 33.41 38.41 -4.30
C PRO A 8 33.54 39.74 -5.07
N GLY A 9 32.43 40.48 -5.18
CA GLY A 9 32.41 41.85 -5.69
C GLY A 9 32.57 42.86 -4.56
N TYR A 10 33.64 43.65 -4.58
CA TYR A 10 33.86 44.72 -3.61
C TYR A 10 33.29 46.05 -4.11
N ALA A 11 32.44 46.69 -3.30
CA ALA A 11 31.82 47.97 -3.62
C ALA A 11 32.87 49.10 -3.75
N GLY A 12 32.76 49.84 -4.87
CA GLY A 12 33.78 50.76 -5.37
C GLY A 12 34.13 51.94 -4.46
N LYS A 13 35.41 52.32 -4.53
CA LYS A 13 35.93 53.62 -4.08
C LYS A 13 35.94 54.55 -5.32
N PRO A 14 35.47 55.81 -5.23
CA PRO A 14 35.47 56.75 -6.37
C PRO A 14 36.90 56.98 -6.91
N PRO A 15 37.06 57.45 -8.17
CA PRO A 15 38.37 57.63 -8.80
C PRO A 15 39.21 58.61 -7.97
N GLY A 16 40.11 58.03 -7.17
CA GLY A 16 41.07 58.77 -6.37
C GLY A 16 42.28 59.21 -7.22
N PRO A 17 43.18 60.02 -6.64
CA PRO A 17 44.44 60.39 -7.29
C PRO A 17 45.23 59.13 -7.69
N VAL A 18 46.13 59.28 -8.66
CA VAL A 18 47.06 58.23 -9.15
C VAL A 18 47.52 57.34 -7.99
N LEU A 19 47.35 56.02 -8.14
CA LEU A 19 47.68 55.04 -7.09
C LEU A 19 49.11 55.23 -6.60
N ASP A 20 49.30 55.20 -5.29
CA ASP A 20 50.63 55.04 -4.71
C ASP A 20 51.10 53.57 -4.87
N ARG A 21 52.42 53.34 -4.82
CA ARG A 21 53.03 52.01 -4.98
C ARG A 21 52.40 50.96 -4.07
N ASP A 22 52.22 51.28 -2.78
CA ASP A 22 51.66 50.37 -1.79
C ASP A 22 50.15 50.15 -2.02
N GLU A 23 49.45 51.07 -2.69
CA GLU A 23 48.06 50.90 -3.09
C GLU A 23 47.94 50.02 -4.33
N ALA A 24 48.84 50.17 -5.32
CA ALA A 24 48.92 49.32 -6.50
C ALA A 24 49.29 47.87 -6.14
N ASP A 25 50.27 47.66 -5.25
CA ASP A 25 50.66 46.32 -4.79
C ASP A 25 49.51 45.61 -4.05
N ARG A 26 48.78 46.35 -3.20
CA ARG A 26 47.58 45.81 -2.53
C ARG A 26 46.45 45.53 -3.51
N ALA A 27 46.26 46.36 -4.55
CA ALA A 27 45.25 46.12 -5.57
C ALA A 27 45.55 44.86 -6.39
N LEU A 28 46.80 44.68 -6.83
CA LEU A 28 47.25 43.49 -7.56
C LEU A 28 47.16 42.21 -6.71
N ALA A 29 47.50 42.29 -5.42
CA ALA A 29 47.33 41.16 -4.51
C ALA A 29 45.85 40.76 -4.35
N ARG A 30 44.94 41.73 -4.25
CA ARG A 30 43.49 41.48 -4.18
C ARG A 30 42.96 40.84 -5.47
N LEU A 31 43.31 41.40 -6.63
CA LEU A 31 42.91 40.87 -7.93
C LEU A 31 43.50 39.48 -8.19
N GLY A 32 44.71 39.20 -7.69
CA GLY A 32 45.30 37.86 -7.74
C GLY A 32 44.47 36.83 -6.98
N ALA A 33 44.05 37.15 -5.76
CA ALA A 33 43.17 36.28 -4.97
C ALA A 33 41.77 36.13 -5.61
N GLU A 34 41.25 37.19 -6.21
CA GLU A 34 39.98 37.15 -6.95
C GLU A 34 40.07 36.26 -8.19
N HIS A 35 41.16 36.36 -8.95
CA HIS A 35 41.44 35.50 -10.09
C HIS A 35 41.48 34.02 -9.71
N GLU A 36 42.21 33.65 -8.66
CA GLU A 36 42.27 32.25 -8.17
C GLU A 36 40.89 31.74 -7.71
N ALA A 37 40.09 32.60 -7.05
CA ALA A 37 38.73 32.27 -6.64
C ALA A 37 37.79 32.07 -7.85
N ILE A 38 37.94 32.91 -8.88
CA ILE A 38 37.19 32.80 -10.12
C ILE A 38 37.53 31.49 -10.83
N GLU A 39 38.82 31.23 -11.04
CA GLU A 39 39.33 30.01 -11.67
C GLU A 39 38.80 28.75 -10.97
N THR A 40 38.89 28.71 -9.64
CA THR A 40 38.42 27.58 -8.83
C THR A 40 36.93 27.32 -9.05
N SER A 41 36.10 28.37 -9.14
CA SER A 41 34.65 28.19 -9.33
C SER A 41 34.30 27.78 -10.76
N LEU A 42 35.05 28.27 -11.76
CA LEU A 42 34.87 27.85 -13.16
C LEU A 42 35.22 26.37 -13.35
N LEU A 43 36.30 25.91 -12.73
CA LEU A 43 36.66 24.48 -12.70
C LEU A 43 35.59 23.66 -11.98
N ALA A 44 35.04 24.15 -10.86
CA ALA A 44 33.95 23.48 -10.16
C ALA A 44 32.68 23.35 -11.02
N LEU A 45 32.36 24.37 -11.84
CA LEU A 45 31.25 24.30 -12.81
C LEU A 45 31.54 23.30 -13.93
N GLN A 46 32.79 23.20 -14.39
CA GLN A 46 33.20 22.24 -15.42
C GLN A 46 33.11 20.79 -14.92
N ASP A 47 33.53 20.52 -13.70
CA ASP A 47 33.53 19.19 -13.10
C ASP A 47 32.17 18.77 -12.52
N HIS A 48 31.16 19.64 -12.60
CA HIS A 48 29.85 19.38 -12.03
C HIS A 48 29.16 18.17 -12.68
N ALA A 49 28.66 17.23 -11.86
CA ALA A 49 28.04 15.99 -12.34
C ALA A 49 26.88 16.24 -13.32
N GLY A 50 25.96 17.14 -12.96
CA GLY A 50 24.86 17.58 -13.84
C GLY A 50 25.30 18.09 -15.21
N ARG A 51 26.44 18.79 -15.30
CA ARG A 51 26.97 19.28 -16.59
C ARG A 51 27.42 18.12 -17.47
N ARG A 52 28.21 17.19 -16.94
CA ARG A 52 28.66 16.02 -17.71
C ARG A 52 27.49 15.17 -18.22
N LEU A 53 26.42 15.09 -17.42
CA LEU A 53 25.20 14.40 -17.83
C LEU A 53 24.47 15.14 -18.95
N LEU A 54 24.38 16.47 -18.88
CA LEU A 54 23.81 17.30 -19.97
C LEU A 54 24.61 17.18 -21.27
N GLU A 55 25.94 17.13 -21.20
CA GLU A 55 26.82 16.97 -22.36
C GLU A 55 26.72 15.57 -23.00
N GLY A 56 26.45 14.53 -22.21
CA GLY A 56 26.40 13.13 -22.67
C GLY A 56 25.01 12.59 -23.01
N ALA A 57 23.93 13.33 -22.72
CA ALA A 57 22.56 12.85 -22.91
C ALA A 57 21.92 13.35 -24.22
N ASP A 58 21.02 12.54 -24.78
CA ASP A 58 20.15 12.95 -25.89
C ASP A 58 19.04 13.87 -25.37
N LEU A 59 19.36 15.16 -25.24
CA LEU A 59 18.45 16.16 -24.68
C LEU A 59 17.28 16.49 -25.63
N THR A 60 16.11 16.72 -25.04
CA THR A 60 14.87 17.09 -25.74
C THR A 60 14.17 18.25 -25.02
N GLY A 61 13.17 18.85 -25.67
CA GLY A 61 12.26 19.82 -25.07
C GLY A 61 12.96 21.05 -24.47
N VAL A 62 12.53 21.44 -23.27
CA VAL A 62 12.98 22.68 -22.60
C VAL A 62 14.45 22.58 -22.21
N THR A 63 14.90 21.40 -21.79
CA THR A 63 16.30 21.17 -21.42
C THR A 63 17.23 21.39 -22.60
N LYS A 64 16.88 20.89 -23.79
CA LYS A 64 17.70 21.09 -24.99
C LYS A 64 17.86 22.57 -25.36
N GLU A 65 16.75 23.32 -25.36
CA GLU A 65 16.75 24.74 -25.71
C GLU A 65 17.58 25.57 -24.71
N ARG A 66 17.37 25.34 -23.42
CA ARG A 66 18.12 26.02 -22.36
C ARG A 66 19.60 25.63 -22.37
N TRP A 67 19.92 24.37 -22.65
CA TRP A 67 21.30 23.88 -22.67
C TRP A 67 22.11 24.54 -23.78
N ALA A 68 21.55 24.64 -24.99
CA ALA A 68 22.21 25.32 -26.11
C ALA A 68 22.55 26.78 -25.79
N THR A 69 21.67 27.48 -25.06
CA THR A 69 21.91 28.87 -24.63
C THR A 69 22.96 28.93 -23.52
N THR A 70 22.94 27.99 -22.58
CA THR A 70 23.91 27.88 -21.49
C THR A 70 25.30 27.52 -22.01
N GLU A 71 25.42 26.64 -23.01
CA GLU A 71 26.71 26.28 -23.62
C GLU A 71 27.39 27.50 -24.26
N GLN A 72 26.61 28.34 -24.96
CA GLN A 72 27.11 29.62 -25.47
C GLN A 72 27.51 30.57 -24.34
N SER A 73 26.73 30.61 -23.26
CA SER A 73 27.03 31.44 -22.08
C SER A 73 28.32 30.99 -21.37
N ILE A 74 28.56 29.68 -21.26
CA ILE A 74 29.78 29.09 -20.70
C ILE A 74 30.99 29.42 -21.61
N THR A 75 30.82 29.36 -22.92
CA THR A 75 31.88 29.73 -23.87
C THR A 75 32.26 31.21 -23.73
N LEU A 76 31.27 32.10 -23.62
CA LEU A 76 31.50 33.53 -23.37
C LEU A 76 32.15 33.79 -22.01
N LEU A 77 31.75 33.04 -20.98
CA LEU A 77 32.30 33.14 -19.64
C LEU A 77 33.81 32.84 -19.60
N TRP A 78 34.27 31.79 -20.29
CA TRP A 78 35.69 31.48 -20.44
C TRP A 78 36.43 32.56 -21.24
N GLY A 79 35.84 33.07 -22.33
CA GLY A 79 36.44 34.18 -23.07
C GLY A 79 36.60 35.47 -22.24
N TYR A 80 35.64 35.76 -21.35
CA TYR A 80 35.76 36.87 -20.39
C TYR A 80 36.81 36.61 -19.32
N PHE A 81 36.93 35.37 -18.82
CA PHE A 81 37.97 35.00 -17.89
C PHE A 81 39.38 35.13 -18.51
N ASP A 82 39.57 34.68 -19.75
CA ASP A 82 40.86 34.80 -20.45
C ASP A 82 41.28 36.27 -20.61
N ALA A 83 40.32 37.15 -20.95
CA ALA A 83 40.58 38.59 -21.07
C ALA A 83 40.87 39.24 -19.70
N TYR A 84 40.19 38.81 -18.64
CA TYR A 84 40.47 39.24 -17.27
C TYR A 84 41.86 38.80 -16.83
N ALA A 85 42.24 37.55 -17.10
CA ALA A 85 43.56 36.99 -16.80
C ALA A 85 44.68 37.74 -17.53
N ALA A 86 44.48 38.03 -18.83
CA ALA A 86 45.43 38.79 -19.64
C ALA A 86 45.63 40.22 -19.10
N ALA A 87 44.56 40.90 -18.67
CA ALA A 87 44.64 42.24 -18.10
C ALA A 87 45.40 42.23 -16.76
N ILE A 88 45.18 41.23 -15.90
CA ILE A 88 45.94 41.08 -14.63
C ILE A 88 47.42 40.84 -14.92
N GLU A 89 47.74 40.01 -15.90
CA GLU A 89 49.13 39.72 -16.24
C GLU A 89 49.84 40.95 -16.82
N GLU A 90 49.17 41.71 -17.69
CA GLU A 90 49.69 43.01 -18.18
C GLU A 90 49.93 43.99 -17.02
N ALA A 91 49.04 44.04 -16.04
CA ALA A 91 49.20 44.85 -14.84
C ALA A 91 50.44 44.42 -14.01
N ARG A 92 50.65 43.10 -13.86
CA ARG A 92 51.82 42.54 -13.16
C ARG A 92 53.11 42.83 -13.92
N GLU A 93 53.11 42.72 -15.25
CA GLU A 93 54.26 43.06 -16.09
C GLU A 93 54.64 44.53 -15.94
N ILE A 94 53.67 45.45 -16.06
CA ILE A 94 53.92 46.90 -15.88
C ILE A 94 54.54 47.18 -14.51
N ARG A 95 54.02 46.51 -13.45
CA ARG A 95 54.56 46.65 -12.10
C ARG A 95 55.95 46.04 -11.91
N ALA A 96 56.27 44.96 -12.64
CA ALA A 96 57.54 44.23 -12.56
C ALA A 96 58.68 44.88 -13.36
N ARG A 97 58.37 45.73 -14.34
CA ARG A 97 59.37 46.41 -15.20
C ARG A 97 60.46 47.17 -14.43
N ARG A 98 60.12 47.74 -13.26
CA ARG A 98 61.05 48.58 -12.48
C ARG A 98 60.92 48.35 -10.97
N ARG A 99 62.06 48.43 -10.27
CA ARG A 99 62.12 48.33 -8.79
C ARG A 99 61.39 49.48 -8.09
N SER A 100 61.25 50.63 -8.76
CA SER A 100 60.40 51.77 -8.37
C SER A 100 59.63 52.24 -9.62
N PRO A 101 58.29 52.11 -9.67
CA PRO A 101 57.48 52.55 -10.80
C PRO A 101 57.63 54.06 -11.03
N ASN A 102 57.69 54.51 -12.28
CA ASN A 102 57.62 55.94 -12.59
C ASN A 102 56.16 56.42 -12.57
N ARG A 103 55.94 57.75 -12.59
CA ARG A 103 54.60 58.35 -12.65
C ARG A 103 53.77 57.84 -13.84
N ASP A 104 54.42 57.62 -14.99
CA ASP A 104 53.77 57.07 -16.19
C ASP A 104 53.34 55.61 -16.00
N ASP A 105 54.14 54.81 -15.29
CA ASP A 105 53.79 53.42 -14.96
C ASP A 105 52.61 53.37 -13.97
N LEU A 106 52.56 54.28 -12.99
CA LEU A 106 51.45 54.38 -12.04
C LEU A 106 50.16 54.91 -12.68
N LEU A 107 50.26 55.79 -13.67
CA LEU A 107 49.12 56.24 -14.47
C LEU A 107 48.56 55.10 -15.33
N ALA A 108 49.44 54.36 -16.03
CA ALA A 108 49.05 53.20 -16.81
C ALA A 108 48.39 52.11 -15.93
N LEU A 109 48.94 51.84 -14.74
CA LEU A 109 48.33 50.92 -13.77
C LEU A 109 46.97 51.43 -13.26
N THR A 110 46.84 52.73 -12.99
CA THR A 110 45.57 53.31 -12.50
C THR A 110 44.48 53.21 -13.58
N GLU A 111 44.83 53.50 -14.84
CA GLU A 111 43.91 53.37 -15.99
C GLU A 111 43.55 51.91 -16.27
N LEU A 112 44.49 50.98 -16.14
CA LEU A 112 44.22 49.57 -16.37
C LEU A 112 43.34 48.96 -15.26
N LEU A 113 43.54 49.38 -14.01
CA LEU A 113 42.81 48.85 -12.84
C LEU A 113 41.44 49.49 -12.62
N HIS A 114 41.27 50.78 -12.92
CA HIS A 114 40.03 51.53 -12.64
C HIS A 114 39.35 52.10 -13.90
N GLY A 115 40.01 52.05 -15.05
CA GLY A 115 39.49 52.53 -16.34
C GLY A 115 38.86 51.42 -17.19
N GLN A 116 38.43 51.80 -18.39
CA GLN A 116 37.86 50.88 -19.39
C GLN A 116 38.95 50.34 -20.32
N SER A 117 39.82 49.50 -19.77
CA SER A 117 41.05 49.02 -20.41
C SER A 117 40.88 47.70 -21.17
N VAL A 118 39.91 46.86 -20.79
CA VAL A 118 39.72 45.55 -21.40
C VAL A 118 38.90 45.70 -22.67
N THR A 119 39.53 45.44 -23.83
CA THR A 119 38.88 45.44 -25.14
C THR A 119 38.51 44.02 -25.55
N LEU A 120 37.21 43.77 -25.72
CA LEU A 120 36.70 42.50 -26.20
C LEU A 120 36.02 42.70 -27.56
N ALA A 121 36.22 41.76 -28.47
CA ALA A 121 35.45 41.73 -29.71
C ALA A 121 33.96 41.57 -29.35
N SER A 122 33.11 42.44 -29.88
CA SER A 122 31.68 42.34 -29.60
C SER A 122 31.14 41.06 -30.24
N THR A 123 30.69 40.12 -29.42
CA THR A 123 30.04 38.88 -29.88
C THR A 123 28.55 39.10 -30.15
N ALA A 124 28.14 40.33 -30.50
CA ALA A 124 26.74 40.69 -30.70
C ALA A 124 26.15 40.01 -31.95
N THR A 125 25.74 38.76 -31.82
CA THR A 125 24.71 38.14 -32.64
C THR A 125 23.35 38.67 -32.17
N ARG A 126 23.12 39.98 -32.36
CA ARG A 126 21.84 40.58 -32.01
C ARG A 126 20.86 40.37 -33.15
N ALA A 127 19.93 39.44 -32.97
CA ALA A 127 18.72 39.32 -33.77
C ALA A 127 17.76 40.48 -33.42
N ASP A 128 18.12 41.71 -33.77
CA ASP A 128 17.16 42.77 -34.09
C ASP A 128 17.91 43.99 -34.67
N PRO A 129 17.66 44.35 -35.96
CA PRO A 129 18.31 45.48 -36.59
C PRO A 129 17.60 46.75 -36.15
N SER A 130 18.01 47.33 -35.01
CA SER A 130 17.73 48.74 -34.76
C SER A 130 18.62 49.55 -35.71
N ILE A 131 18.03 49.90 -36.86
CA ILE A 131 18.53 50.87 -37.83
C ILE A 131 18.70 52.21 -37.09
N THR A 132 19.90 52.51 -36.58
CA THR A 132 20.47 53.85 -36.24
C THR A 132 21.55 53.82 -35.15
N GLY A 133 22.49 52.87 -35.19
CA GLY A 133 23.72 52.94 -34.40
C GLY A 133 24.85 52.17 -35.07
N PRO A 134 26.10 52.66 -35.05
CA PRO A 134 27.21 51.93 -35.65
C PRO A 134 27.38 50.59 -34.92
N ALA A 135 27.57 49.50 -35.67
CA ALA A 135 27.92 48.21 -35.12
C ALA A 135 29.23 48.37 -34.33
N LYS A 136 29.15 48.31 -33.00
CA LYS A 136 30.34 48.36 -32.13
C LYS A 136 31.06 47.02 -32.29
N LEU A 137 32.09 46.96 -33.13
CA LEU A 137 32.91 45.76 -33.35
C LEU A 137 33.76 45.38 -32.13
N SER A 138 33.94 46.30 -31.19
CA SER A 138 34.66 46.08 -29.93
C SER A 138 33.97 46.82 -28.79
N GLU A 139 33.74 46.15 -27.67
CA GLU A 139 33.28 46.76 -26.42
C GLU A 139 34.47 46.91 -25.46
N ARG A 140 34.47 48.02 -24.71
CA ARG A 140 35.45 48.27 -23.65
C ARG A 140 34.77 48.10 -22.31
N PHE A 141 35.40 47.34 -21.42
CA PHE A 141 34.91 47.07 -20.07
C PHE A 141 35.93 47.50 -19.03
N SER A 142 35.45 47.90 -17.86
CA SER A 142 36.27 47.87 -16.66
C SER A 142 36.38 46.43 -16.13
N LEU A 143 37.38 46.17 -15.29
CA LEU A 143 37.53 44.88 -14.62
C LEU A 143 36.30 44.54 -13.76
N GLU A 144 35.73 45.53 -13.08
CA GLU A 144 34.52 45.36 -12.26
C GLU A 144 33.29 45.00 -13.11
N GLU A 145 33.10 45.65 -14.26
CA GLU A 145 32.01 45.35 -15.19
C GLU A 145 32.13 43.93 -15.77
N LEU A 146 33.36 43.52 -16.07
CA LEU A 146 33.65 42.19 -16.59
C LEU A 146 33.31 41.12 -15.54
N VAL A 147 33.76 41.29 -14.30
CA VAL A 147 33.45 40.38 -13.19
C VAL A 147 31.95 40.34 -12.90
N ALA A 148 31.25 41.48 -12.93
CA ALA A 148 29.80 41.52 -12.75
C ALA A 148 29.07 40.71 -13.85
N ARG A 149 29.47 40.87 -15.12
CA ARG A 149 28.91 40.06 -16.22
C ARG A 149 29.26 38.58 -16.10
N MET A 150 30.49 38.26 -15.70
CA MET A 150 30.91 36.88 -15.44
C MET A 150 30.08 36.24 -14.34
N ASN A 151 29.83 36.96 -13.24
CA ASN A 151 28.94 36.53 -12.16
C ASN A 151 27.53 36.20 -12.67
N ASP A 152 26.94 37.07 -13.50
CA ASP A 152 25.60 36.85 -14.05
C ASP A 152 25.53 35.64 -14.99
N LEU A 153 26.57 35.42 -15.80
CA LEU A 153 26.66 34.25 -16.70
C LEU A 153 26.91 32.96 -15.91
N TYR A 154 27.79 33.01 -14.92
CA TYR A 154 28.07 31.91 -14.02
C TYR A 154 26.82 31.50 -13.24
N ALA A 155 26.12 32.44 -12.62
CA ALA A 155 24.90 32.17 -11.85
C ALA A 155 23.81 31.51 -12.70
N ARG A 156 23.58 32.03 -13.93
CA ARG A 156 22.61 31.44 -14.87
C ARG A 156 22.99 30.03 -15.32
N SER A 157 24.27 29.81 -15.61
CA SER A 157 24.79 28.51 -16.05
C SER A 157 24.72 27.48 -14.91
N LEU A 158 25.12 27.89 -13.70
CA LEU A 158 25.06 27.06 -12.51
C LEU A 158 23.62 26.70 -12.14
N ASP A 159 22.68 27.65 -12.23
CA ASP A 159 21.26 27.40 -11.93
C ASP A 159 20.69 26.28 -12.80
N MET A 160 20.97 26.31 -14.11
CA MET A 160 20.55 25.25 -15.03
C MET A 160 21.16 23.88 -14.67
N VAL A 161 22.47 23.85 -14.40
CA VAL A 161 23.19 22.61 -14.10
C VAL A 161 22.70 21.99 -12.78
N VAL A 162 22.54 22.81 -11.74
CA VAL A 162 22.04 22.38 -10.43
C VAL A 162 20.58 21.96 -10.49
N ALA A 163 19.73 22.67 -11.25
CA ALA A 163 18.33 22.29 -11.44
C ALA A 163 18.21 20.90 -12.11
N SER A 164 18.99 20.67 -13.18
CA SER A 164 18.98 19.38 -13.89
C SER A 164 19.50 18.24 -13.00
N ASP A 165 20.60 18.47 -12.30
CA ASP A 165 21.20 17.51 -11.35
C ASP A 165 20.23 17.15 -10.22
N SER A 166 19.51 18.13 -9.69
CA SER A 166 18.51 17.93 -8.64
C SER A 166 17.36 17.02 -9.09
N VAL A 167 16.90 17.17 -10.32
CA VAL A 167 15.85 16.32 -10.90
C VAL A 167 16.36 14.89 -11.12
N TRP A 168 17.54 14.74 -11.75
CA TRP A 168 18.14 13.43 -11.99
C TRP A 168 18.58 12.70 -10.74
N SER A 169 18.90 13.42 -9.67
CA SER A 169 19.20 12.80 -8.37
C SER A 169 17.93 12.32 -7.65
N ALA A 170 16.80 12.98 -7.86
CA ALA A 170 15.57 12.70 -7.09
C ALA A 170 14.59 11.74 -7.79
N LEU A 171 14.34 11.92 -9.09
CA LEU A 171 13.22 11.25 -9.77
C LEU A 171 13.49 9.80 -10.22
N PRO A 172 14.69 9.41 -10.71
CA PRO A 172 14.93 8.05 -11.19
C PRO A 172 14.67 6.97 -10.15
N ALA A 173 15.17 7.15 -8.92
CA ALA A 173 14.94 6.19 -7.83
C ALA A 173 13.43 6.05 -7.51
N ARG A 174 12.70 7.16 -7.56
CA ARG A 174 11.25 7.18 -7.33
C ARG A 174 10.48 6.43 -8.44
N ILE A 175 10.90 6.59 -9.69
CA ILE A 175 10.35 5.83 -10.83
C ILE A 175 10.60 4.35 -10.67
N ASP A 176 11.81 3.96 -10.26
CA ASP A 176 12.16 2.54 -10.07
C ASP A 176 11.32 1.88 -8.97
N LEU A 177 11.07 2.59 -7.87
CA LEU A 177 10.20 2.13 -6.79
C LEU A 177 8.75 1.93 -7.28
N LEU A 178 8.19 2.93 -7.96
CA LEU A 178 6.82 2.84 -8.52
C LEU A 178 6.71 1.75 -9.60
N ALA A 179 7.72 1.59 -10.44
CA ALA A 179 7.75 0.52 -11.44
C ALA A 179 7.83 -0.87 -10.79
N ALA A 180 8.56 -1.01 -9.68
CA ALA A 180 8.60 -2.25 -8.92
C ALA A 180 7.26 -2.58 -8.27
N GLU A 181 6.57 -1.58 -7.74
CA GLU A 181 5.21 -1.74 -7.21
C GLU A 181 4.21 -2.12 -8.29
N LEU A 182 4.24 -1.42 -9.44
CA LEU A 182 3.41 -1.75 -10.59
C LEU A 182 3.60 -3.20 -11.04
N ARG A 183 4.85 -3.70 -11.08
CA ARG A 183 5.12 -5.11 -11.39
C ARG A 183 4.49 -6.07 -10.38
N ARG A 184 4.55 -5.76 -9.08
CA ARG A 184 3.91 -6.57 -8.03
C ARG A 184 2.38 -6.58 -8.20
N THR A 185 1.77 -5.41 -8.39
CA THR A 185 0.32 -5.28 -8.57
C THR A 185 -0.15 -5.98 -9.85
N ARG A 186 0.62 -5.92 -10.95
CA ARG A 186 0.32 -6.68 -12.18
C ARG A 186 0.37 -8.20 -11.97
N SER A 187 1.35 -8.69 -11.21
CA SER A 187 1.43 -10.12 -10.86
C SER A 187 0.24 -10.56 -10.00
N LEU A 188 -0.19 -9.73 -9.05
CA LEU A 188 -1.39 -9.97 -8.26
C LEU A 188 -2.65 -9.95 -9.13
N ALA A 189 -2.83 -8.95 -9.99
CA ALA A 189 -3.93 -8.86 -10.95
C ALA A 189 -4.04 -10.13 -11.80
N HIS A 190 -2.90 -10.60 -12.33
CA HIS A 190 -2.85 -11.82 -13.13
C HIS A 190 -3.32 -13.06 -12.35
N SER A 191 -2.94 -13.18 -11.07
CA SER A 191 -3.32 -14.34 -10.24
C SER A 191 -4.80 -14.35 -9.88
N VAL A 192 -5.42 -13.17 -9.72
CA VAL A 192 -6.87 -13.06 -9.50
C VAL A 192 -7.70 -13.05 -10.79
N GLY A 193 -7.07 -13.03 -11.96
CA GLY A 193 -7.75 -13.04 -13.26
C GLY A 193 -8.22 -11.66 -13.73
N VAL A 194 -7.69 -10.57 -13.15
CA VAL A 194 -7.91 -9.21 -13.65
C VAL A 194 -7.02 -9.03 -14.89
N ARG A 195 -7.66 -8.84 -16.05
CA ARG A 195 -7.02 -8.69 -17.36
C ARG A 195 -7.44 -7.36 -18.01
N PRO A 196 -6.55 -6.73 -18.80
CA PRO A 196 -6.94 -5.62 -19.67
C PRO A 196 -8.07 -6.06 -20.62
N GLY A 197 -9.05 -5.19 -20.85
CA GLY A 197 -10.24 -5.40 -21.68
C GLY A 197 -11.37 -6.17 -21.00
N GLU A 198 -11.08 -6.92 -19.93
CA GLU A 198 -12.08 -7.69 -19.18
C GLU A 198 -12.48 -7.01 -17.86
N HIS A 199 -11.57 -6.22 -17.27
CA HIS A 199 -11.78 -5.56 -15.99
C HIS A 199 -11.17 -4.15 -15.98
N PRO A 200 -11.87 -3.11 -15.47
CA PRO A 200 -11.37 -1.73 -15.43
C PRO A 200 -9.98 -1.58 -14.80
N ALA A 201 -9.76 -2.19 -13.62
CA ALA A 201 -8.44 -2.23 -12.99
C ALA A 201 -7.31 -2.80 -13.89
N GLY A 202 -7.62 -3.68 -14.85
CA GLY A 202 -6.66 -4.17 -15.84
C GLY A 202 -6.28 -3.10 -16.85
N ASP A 203 -7.26 -2.34 -17.33
CA ASP A 203 -7.06 -1.21 -18.26
C ASP A 203 -6.30 -0.07 -17.57
N ASP A 204 -6.62 0.22 -16.31
CA ASP A 204 -5.93 1.22 -15.50
C ASP A 204 -4.47 0.85 -15.27
N LEU A 205 -4.16 -0.44 -15.00
CA LEU A 205 -2.77 -0.90 -14.91
C LEU A 205 -2.00 -0.69 -16.21
N GLU A 206 -2.64 -0.89 -17.37
CA GLU A 206 -2.01 -0.66 -18.67
C GLU A 206 -1.75 0.83 -18.92
N SER A 207 -2.73 1.68 -18.61
CA SER A 207 -2.60 3.13 -18.66
C SER A 207 -1.46 3.66 -17.77
N ILE A 208 -1.41 3.22 -16.51
CA ILE A 208 -0.34 3.57 -15.56
C ILE A 208 1.02 3.07 -16.06
N THR A 209 1.08 1.89 -16.68
CA THR A 209 2.32 1.36 -17.27
C THR A 209 2.84 2.28 -18.37
N HIS A 210 1.95 2.73 -19.25
CA HIS A 210 2.30 3.65 -20.33
C HIS A 210 2.74 5.02 -19.79
N GLU A 211 2.04 5.55 -18.78
CA GLU A 211 2.40 6.81 -18.14
C GLU A 211 3.78 6.74 -17.47
N LEU A 212 4.07 5.71 -16.67
CA LEU A 212 5.37 5.56 -16.00
C LEU A 212 6.51 5.36 -17.00
N THR A 213 6.27 4.64 -18.11
CA THR A 213 7.26 4.47 -19.18
C THR A 213 7.57 5.81 -19.84
N THR A 214 6.53 6.60 -20.13
CA THR A 214 6.66 7.95 -20.71
C THR A 214 7.40 8.89 -19.76
N LEU A 215 7.03 8.89 -18.47
CA LEU A 215 7.69 9.69 -17.45
C LEU A 215 9.18 9.37 -17.33
N ARG A 216 9.55 8.07 -17.40
CA ARG A 216 10.96 7.65 -17.37
C ARG A 216 11.75 8.24 -18.53
N VAL A 217 11.22 8.15 -19.75
CA VAL A 217 11.89 8.71 -20.94
C VAL A 217 12.01 10.23 -20.80
N GLN A 218 10.93 10.91 -20.42
CA GLN A 218 10.90 12.37 -20.27
C GLN A 218 11.87 12.90 -19.20
N VAL A 219 12.01 12.23 -18.05
CA VAL A 219 12.97 12.66 -17.02
C VAL A 219 14.41 12.54 -17.50
N ILE A 220 14.72 11.48 -18.24
CA ILE A 220 16.08 11.26 -18.73
C ILE A 220 16.41 12.29 -19.82
N SER A 221 15.48 12.58 -20.74
CA SER A 221 15.74 13.45 -21.90
C SER A 221 15.40 14.93 -21.67
N ASP A 222 14.53 15.27 -20.72
CA ASP A 222 14.08 16.64 -20.43
C ASP A 222 13.84 16.88 -18.92
N PRO A 223 14.90 16.85 -18.08
CA PRO A 223 14.77 17.06 -16.63
C PRO A 223 14.18 18.42 -16.25
N LEU A 224 14.47 19.50 -17.00
CA LEU A 224 13.97 20.84 -16.67
C LEU A 224 12.46 20.99 -16.85
N ALA A 225 11.81 20.11 -17.62
CA ALA A 225 10.34 20.04 -17.65
C ALA A 225 9.74 19.62 -16.30
N PHE A 226 10.53 19.00 -15.43
CA PHE A 226 10.15 18.62 -14.07
C PHE A 226 10.79 19.52 -13.02
N TRP A 227 11.16 20.75 -13.36
CA TRP A 227 11.71 21.71 -12.41
C TRP A 227 10.70 22.82 -12.11
N LEU A 228 10.39 23.02 -10.83
CA LEU A 228 9.62 24.16 -10.36
C LEU A 228 10.58 25.21 -9.81
N PRO A 229 10.69 26.38 -10.47
CA PRO A 229 11.48 27.47 -9.93
C PRO A 229 10.89 27.93 -8.59
N GLY A 230 11.74 28.15 -7.59
CA GLY A 230 11.30 28.60 -6.27
C GLY A 230 11.01 30.09 -6.23
N PRO A 231 10.28 30.57 -5.21
CA PRO A 231 9.96 31.98 -5.07
C PRO A 231 11.22 32.78 -4.70
N GLY A 232 11.71 33.58 -5.64
CA GLY A 232 12.52 34.79 -5.38
C GLY A 232 13.90 34.62 -4.75
N SER A 233 14.48 33.41 -4.69
CA SER A 233 15.88 33.26 -4.28
C SER A 233 16.80 33.64 -5.44
N ALA A 234 17.68 34.62 -5.23
CA ALA A 234 18.76 34.96 -6.15
C ALA A 234 19.89 33.90 -6.15
N ALA A 235 19.81 32.89 -5.28
CA ALA A 235 20.79 31.80 -5.23
C ALA A 235 20.48 30.74 -6.31
N PRO A 236 21.48 30.34 -7.11
CA PRO A 236 21.36 29.24 -8.07
C PRO A 236 20.81 27.97 -7.42
N GLY A 237 19.86 27.31 -8.09
CA GLY A 237 19.25 26.07 -7.61
C GLY A 237 18.12 26.24 -6.59
N GLY A 238 17.59 27.46 -6.39
CA GLY A 238 16.53 27.75 -5.41
C GLY A 238 15.14 27.14 -5.68
N GLY A 239 15.02 26.15 -6.55
CA GLY A 239 13.77 25.48 -6.91
C GLY A 239 13.64 24.06 -6.36
N ARG A 240 12.69 23.30 -6.90
CA ARG A 240 12.47 21.89 -6.53
C ARG A 240 11.97 21.04 -7.70
N PRO A 241 12.25 19.72 -7.71
CA PRO A 241 11.63 18.83 -8.68
C PRO A 241 10.09 18.78 -8.54
N ASP A 242 9.37 18.82 -9.66
CA ASP A 242 7.93 18.58 -9.72
C ASP A 242 7.64 17.09 -9.58
N THR A 243 6.99 16.71 -8.48
CA THR A 243 6.59 15.33 -8.22
C THR A 243 5.12 15.07 -8.52
N ALA A 244 4.32 16.06 -8.93
CA ALA A 244 2.87 15.97 -8.97
C ALA A 244 2.35 14.83 -9.87
N ARG A 245 2.98 14.62 -11.03
CA ARG A 245 2.63 13.50 -11.94
C ARG A 245 2.91 12.15 -11.31
N TYR A 246 4.04 12.00 -10.60
CA TYR A 246 4.39 10.78 -9.87
C TYR A 246 3.45 10.53 -8.71
N ASP A 247 3.10 11.58 -7.96
CA ASP A 247 2.15 11.49 -6.87
C ASP A 247 0.78 11.04 -7.35
N ARG A 248 0.35 11.49 -8.53
CA ARG A 248 -0.91 11.02 -9.16
C ARG A 248 -0.81 9.57 -9.62
N ALA A 249 0.24 9.19 -10.34
CA ALA A 249 0.44 7.81 -10.78
C ALA A 249 0.54 6.84 -9.59
N ALA A 250 1.19 7.25 -8.50
CA ALA A 250 1.29 6.47 -7.27
C ALA A 250 -0.10 6.24 -6.63
N ARG A 251 -0.90 7.30 -6.50
CA ARG A 251 -2.27 7.18 -5.96
C ARG A 251 -3.15 6.30 -6.84
N ALA A 252 -3.10 6.48 -8.16
CA ALA A 252 -3.85 5.66 -9.10
C ALA A 252 -3.47 4.18 -8.97
N LEU A 253 -2.17 3.88 -8.82
CA LEU A 253 -1.69 2.52 -8.60
C LEU A 253 -2.17 1.93 -7.26
N ASP A 254 -2.18 2.74 -6.20
CA ASP A 254 -2.69 2.34 -4.89
C ASP A 254 -4.21 2.05 -4.93
N ASP A 255 -4.98 2.87 -5.63
CA ASP A 255 -6.43 2.67 -5.79
C ASP A 255 -6.72 1.38 -6.56
N VAL A 256 -6.02 1.16 -7.68
CA VAL A 256 -6.09 -0.09 -8.45
C VAL A 256 -5.68 -1.30 -7.61
N ARG A 257 -4.64 -1.18 -6.78
CA ARG A 257 -4.22 -2.24 -5.85
C ARG A 257 -5.34 -2.58 -4.87
N ARG A 258 -6.00 -1.58 -4.28
CA ARG A 258 -7.14 -1.80 -3.37
C ARG A 258 -8.31 -2.50 -4.06
N GLU A 259 -8.60 -2.13 -5.31
CA GLU A 259 -9.65 -2.81 -6.08
C GLU A 259 -9.32 -4.29 -6.31
N ILE A 260 -8.07 -4.60 -6.69
CA ILE A 260 -7.60 -5.98 -6.87
C ILE A 260 -7.64 -6.76 -5.55
N GLU A 261 -7.23 -6.15 -4.44
CA GLU A 261 -7.30 -6.75 -3.11
C GLU A 261 -8.76 -7.01 -2.68
N ALA A 262 -9.69 -6.11 -3.01
CA ALA A 262 -11.11 -6.32 -2.76
C ALA A 262 -11.67 -7.50 -3.57
N VAL A 263 -11.29 -7.64 -4.84
CA VAL A 263 -11.64 -8.81 -5.66
C VAL A 263 -11.09 -10.08 -5.01
N LEU A 264 -9.83 -10.09 -4.59
CA LEU A 264 -9.23 -11.24 -3.91
C LEU A 264 -10.01 -11.62 -2.65
N ALA A 265 -10.36 -10.64 -1.81
CA ALA A 265 -11.09 -10.86 -0.58
C ALA A 265 -12.47 -11.51 -0.84
N VAL A 266 -13.21 -11.04 -1.84
CA VAL A 266 -14.51 -11.63 -2.24
C VAL A 266 -14.33 -13.08 -2.69
N ARG A 267 -13.27 -13.40 -3.44
CA ARG A 267 -12.99 -14.78 -3.87
C ARG A 267 -12.71 -15.70 -2.69
N GLN A 268 -11.90 -15.24 -1.74
CA GLN A 268 -11.54 -15.99 -0.54
C GLN A 268 -12.75 -16.22 0.37
N ASP A 269 -13.57 -15.20 0.58
CA ASP A 269 -14.81 -15.30 1.35
C ASP A 269 -15.77 -16.35 0.75
N ALA A 270 -16.00 -16.29 -0.56
CA ALA A 270 -16.84 -17.28 -1.24
C ALA A 270 -16.28 -18.72 -1.13
N GLU A 271 -14.96 -18.90 -1.18
CA GLU A 271 -14.34 -20.21 -0.99
C GLU A 271 -14.51 -20.72 0.45
N GLN A 272 -14.32 -19.86 1.44
CA GLN A 272 -14.51 -20.20 2.84
C GLN A 272 -15.97 -20.60 3.13
N ARG A 273 -16.94 -19.84 2.62
CA ARG A 273 -18.37 -20.16 2.75
C ARG A 273 -18.73 -21.50 2.12
N LEU A 274 -18.21 -21.79 0.92
CA LEU A 274 -18.43 -23.09 0.27
C LEU A 274 -17.88 -24.26 1.08
N VAL A 275 -16.72 -24.09 1.74
CA VAL A 275 -16.14 -25.11 2.63
C VAL A 275 -17.02 -25.30 3.87
N GLN A 276 -17.50 -24.21 4.49
CA GLN A 276 -18.39 -24.28 5.65
C GLN A 276 -19.72 -24.95 5.32
N LEU A 277 -20.35 -24.58 4.19
CA LEU A 277 -21.57 -25.21 3.69
C LEU A 277 -21.41 -26.72 3.49
N ARG A 278 -20.27 -27.15 2.93
CA ARG A 278 -19.97 -28.57 2.76
C ARG A 278 -19.89 -29.31 4.09
N ASP A 279 -19.28 -28.71 5.11
CA ASP A 279 -19.19 -29.30 6.45
C ASP A 279 -20.58 -29.39 7.12
N ILE A 280 -21.39 -28.33 7.05
CA ILE A 280 -22.76 -28.32 7.59
C ILE A 280 -23.61 -29.42 6.95
N LEU A 281 -23.63 -29.52 5.61
CA LEU A 281 -24.39 -30.56 4.91
C LEU A 281 -23.86 -31.97 5.22
N SER A 282 -22.54 -32.13 5.36
CA SER A 282 -21.94 -33.41 5.75
C SER A 282 -22.29 -33.82 7.19
N ARG A 283 -22.47 -32.85 8.10
CA ARG A 283 -22.97 -33.09 9.46
C ARG A 283 -24.45 -33.49 9.42
N ALA A 284 -25.27 -32.79 8.63
CA ALA A 284 -26.69 -33.10 8.48
C ALA A 284 -26.90 -34.53 7.97
N ASP A 285 -26.17 -34.94 6.92
CA ASP A 285 -26.27 -36.30 6.37
C ASP A 285 -25.84 -37.38 7.39
N ARG A 286 -24.77 -37.14 8.15
CA ARG A 286 -24.36 -38.04 9.25
C ARG A 286 -25.45 -38.16 10.32
N THR A 287 -26.04 -37.05 10.75
CA THR A 287 -27.14 -37.05 11.73
C THR A 287 -28.38 -37.77 11.20
N LEU A 288 -28.71 -37.62 9.91
CA LEU A 288 -29.80 -38.38 9.28
C LEU A 288 -29.48 -39.89 9.20
N ALA A 289 -28.23 -40.26 8.94
CA ALA A 289 -27.80 -41.66 8.93
C ALA A 289 -27.90 -42.29 10.33
N GLU A 290 -27.48 -41.55 11.37
CA GLU A 290 -27.66 -41.93 12.77
C GLU A 290 -29.14 -42.10 13.12
N ALA A 291 -29.99 -41.15 12.71
CA ALA A 291 -31.44 -41.23 12.92
C ALA A 291 -32.05 -42.47 12.22
N ARG A 292 -31.60 -42.80 11.01
CA ARG A 292 -32.04 -44.03 10.30
C ARG A 292 -31.62 -45.29 11.04
N SER A 293 -30.39 -45.35 11.55
CA SER A 293 -29.90 -46.49 12.35
C SER A 293 -30.68 -46.62 13.67
N ALA A 294 -30.85 -45.52 14.39
CA ALA A 294 -31.62 -45.47 15.63
C ALA A 294 -33.08 -45.90 15.42
N ARG A 295 -33.69 -45.53 14.29
CA ARG A 295 -35.05 -45.95 13.93
C ARG A 295 -35.16 -47.47 13.81
N GLY A 296 -34.19 -48.10 13.13
CA GLY A 296 -34.12 -49.56 13.05
C GLY A 296 -34.02 -50.21 14.43
N GLU A 297 -33.20 -49.65 15.32
CA GLU A 297 -33.07 -50.13 16.69
C GLU A 297 -34.36 -49.97 17.50
N VAL A 298 -35.03 -48.83 17.41
CA VAL A 298 -36.29 -48.55 18.14
C VAL A 298 -37.37 -49.52 17.68
N LEU A 299 -37.55 -49.69 16.36
CA LEU A 299 -38.54 -50.61 15.81
C LEU A 299 -38.28 -52.08 16.18
N ALA A 300 -37.01 -52.46 16.39
CA ALA A 300 -36.66 -53.79 16.89
C ALA A 300 -36.91 -53.96 18.40
N LYS A 301 -36.73 -52.90 19.20
CA LYS A 301 -36.76 -52.96 20.66
C LYS A 301 -38.10 -52.58 21.29
N ILE A 302 -38.93 -51.81 20.60
CA ILE A 302 -40.16 -51.22 21.13
C ILE A 302 -41.35 -51.69 20.29
N ALA A 303 -42.31 -52.34 20.94
CA ALA A 303 -43.54 -52.78 20.31
C ALA A 303 -44.48 -51.59 20.05
N ALA A 304 -45.22 -51.63 18.94
CA ALA A 304 -46.31 -50.70 18.61
C ALA A 304 -45.94 -49.20 18.69
N SER A 305 -44.67 -48.84 18.46
CA SER A 305 -44.23 -47.44 18.41
C SER A 305 -44.35 -46.90 16.98
N GLU A 306 -45.13 -45.83 16.83
CA GLU A 306 -45.15 -45.02 15.61
C GLU A 306 -43.90 -44.14 15.56
N VAL A 307 -42.81 -44.69 15.02
CA VAL A 307 -41.55 -43.94 14.84
C VAL A 307 -41.59 -43.20 13.50
N PRO A 308 -41.44 -41.86 13.48
CA PRO A 308 -41.47 -41.08 12.24
C PRO A 308 -40.49 -41.59 11.18
N ALA A 309 -40.86 -41.46 9.91
CA ALA A 309 -39.95 -41.75 8.81
C ALA A 309 -38.84 -40.68 8.77
N VAL A 310 -37.60 -41.12 8.64
CA VAL A 310 -36.44 -40.24 8.46
C VAL A 310 -36.20 -40.07 6.97
N SER A 311 -36.13 -38.82 6.51
CA SER A 311 -35.85 -38.48 5.12
C SER A 311 -34.47 -38.98 4.67
N GLY A 312 -34.32 -39.15 3.35
CA GLY A 312 -33.05 -39.47 2.72
C GLY A 312 -32.05 -38.30 2.77
N PRO A 313 -30.82 -38.50 2.25
CA PRO A 313 -29.83 -37.43 2.15
C PRO A 313 -30.38 -36.22 1.38
N PRO A 314 -29.99 -34.99 1.72
CA PRO A 314 -30.48 -33.77 1.05
C PRO A 314 -29.80 -33.58 -0.32
N THR A 315 -30.11 -34.45 -1.28
CA THR A 315 -29.47 -34.50 -2.62
C THR A 315 -29.61 -33.18 -3.38
N VAL A 316 -30.76 -32.52 -3.30
CA VAL A 316 -31.02 -31.22 -3.96
C VAL A 316 -30.07 -30.13 -3.44
N LEU A 317 -29.79 -30.10 -2.14
CA LEU A 317 -28.84 -29.15 -1.56
C LEU A 317 -27.40 -29.47 -1.99
N GLN A 318 -27.04 -30.75 -2.11
CA GLN A 318 -25.73 -31.17 -2.61
C GLN A 318 -25.52 -30.78 -4.08
N GLU A 319 -26.54 -30.97 -4.93
CA GLU A 319 -26.52 -30.55 -6.34
C GLU A 319 -26.38 -29.03 -6.47
N ARG A 320 -27.13 -28.27 -5.67
CA ARG A 320 -27.00 -26.80 -5.64
C ARG A 320 -25.64 -26.33 -5.13
N LEU A 321 -25.05 -27.01 -4.14
CA LEU A 321 -23.68 -26.73 -3.68
C LEU A 321 -22.63 -27.01 -4.77
N ALA A 322 -22.84 -28.06 -5.57
CA ALA A 322 -22.00 -28.34 -6.74
C ALA A 322 -22.14 -27.23 -7.81
N ALA A 323 -23.37 -26.79 -8.08
CA ALA A 323 -23.61 -25.66 -8.99
C ALA A 323 -22.96 -24.35 -8.50
N ALA A 324 -23.02 -24.06 -7.19
CA ALA A 324 -22.32 -22.92 -6.60
C ALA A 324 -20.79 -23.02 -6.78
N SER A 325 -20.23 -24.22 -6.64
CA SER A 325 -18.81 -24.47 -6.90
C SER A 325 -18.42 -24.21 -8.37
N GLU A 326 -19.31 -24.55 -9.31
CA GLU A 326 -19.13 -24.27 -10.73
C GLU A 326 -19.23 -22.77 -11.06
N TYR A 327 -20.19 -22.05 -10.47
CA TYR A 327 -20.27 -20.59 -10.63
C TYR A 327 -19.02 -19.88 -10.11
N ARG A 328 -18.43 -20.35 -9.00
CA ARG A 328 -17.15 -19.86 -8.49
C ARG A 328 -16.01 -20.10 -9.48
N ARG A 329 -15.93 -21.30 -10.09
CA ARG A 329 -14.88 -21.65 -11.07
C ARG A 329 -14.93 -20.76 -12.30
N HIS A 330 -16.12 -20.41 -12.76
CA HIS A 330 -16.35 -19.57 -13.94
C HIS A 330 -16.54 -18.07 -13.60
N ALA A 331 -16.22 -17.65 -12.38
CA ALA A 331 -16.32 -16.26 -11.92
C ALA A 331 -17.72 -15.61 -12.12
N GLN A 332 -18.80 -16.39 -12.04
CA GLN A 332 -20.19 -15.90 -12.18
C GLN A 332 -20.73 -15.35 -10.86
N TRP A 333 -20.12 -14.27 -10.36
CA TRP A 333 -20.38 -13.70 -9.03
C TRP A 333 -21.83 -13.28 -8.80
N HIS A 334 -22.48 -12.72 -9.83
CA HIS A 334 -23.89 -12.28 -9.77
C HIS A 334 -24.87 -13.42 -9.48
N ARG A 335 -24.54 -14.65 -9.91
CA ARG A 335 -25.33 -15.85 -9.62
C ARG A 335 -24.90 -16.53 -8.33
N LEU A 336 -23.60 -16.45 -8.00
CA LEU A 336 -23.04 -17.10 -6.83
C LEU A 336 -23.54 -16.46 -5.53
N SER A 337 -23.54 -15.13 -5.42
CA SER A 337 -23.91 -14.41 -4.19
C SER A 337 -25.30 -14.78 -3.65
N PRO A 338 -26.40 -14.64 -4.42
CA PRO A 338 -27.73 -15.01 -3.92
C PRO A 338 -27.88 -16.52 -3.68
N LEU A 339 -27.16 -17.34 -4.45
CA LEU A 339 -27.17 -18.79 -4.25
C LEU A 339 -26.50 -19.19 -2.94
N LEU A 340 -25.38 -18.57 -2.56
CA LEU A 340 -24.71 -18.83 -1.29
C LEU A 340 -25.59 -18.44 -0.10
N GLU A 341 -26.20 -17.25 -0.12
CA GLU A 341 -27.08 -16.79 0.97
C GLU A 341 -28.28 -17.73 1.19
N SER A 342 -28.89 -18.20 0.10
CA SER A 342 -29.99 -19.18 0.19
C SER A 342 -29.50 -20.54 0.69
N LEU A 343 -28.35 -21.03 0.20
CA LEU A 343 -27.75 -22.29 0.62
C LEU A 343 -27.35 -22.30 2.09
N GLU A 344 -26.82 -21.19 2.62
CA GLU A 344 -26.44 -21.05 4.03
C GLU A 344 -27.63 -21.27 4.94
N ARG A 345 -28.72 -20.54 4.68
CA ARG A 345 -29.96 -20.69 5.46
C ARG A 345 -30.55 -22.09 5.35
N GLU A 346 -30.67 -22.61 4.13
CA GLU A 346 -31.27 -23.93 3.91
C GLU A 346 -30.42 -25.07 4.50
N ALA A 347 -29.09 -24.95 4.50
CA ALA A 347 -28.21 -25.96 5.10
C ALA A 347 -28.31 -25.98 6.64
N GLU A 348 -28.44 -24.82 7.27
CA GLU A 348 -28.67 -24.71 8.71
C GLU A 348 -30.04 -25.29 9.12
N GLU A 349 -31.09 -24.96 8.36
CA GLU A 349 -32.43 -25.52 8.55
C GLU A 349 -32.43 -27.04 8.40
N GLU A 350 -31.70 -27.58 7.42
CA GLU A 350 -31.58 -29.03 7.21
C GLU A 350 -30.83 -29.71 8.36
N LEU A 351 -29.76 -29.11 8.88
CA LEU A 351 -29.06 -29.64 10.05
C LEU A 351 -29.96 -29.64 11.30
N LEU A 352 -30.76 -28.60 11.50
CA LEU A 352 -31.74 -28.55 12.59
C LEU A 352 -32.78 -29.66 12.44
N ARG A 353 -33.38 -29.79 11.24
CA ARG A 353 -34.35 -30.84 10.91
C ARG A 353 -33.78 -32.25 11.13
N ALA A 354 -32.52 -32.48 10.77
CA ALA A 354 -31.84 -33.75 11.00
C ALA A 354 -31.72 -34.09 12.49
N ARG A 355 -31.34 -33.09 13.32
CA ARG A 355 -31.24 -33.25 14.78
C ARG A 355 -32.59 -33.49 15.44
N GLU A 356 -33.63 -32.77 15.00
CA GLU A 356 -35.00 -32.97 15.45
C GLU A 356 -35.49 -34.39 15.10
N SER A 357 -35.19 -34.86 13.89
CA SER A 357 -35.51 -36.23 13.45
C SER A 357 -34.82 -37.28 14.32
N LEU A 358 -33.52 -37.12 14.62
CA LEU A 358 -32.80 -38.03 15.52
C LEU A 358 -33.41 -38.05 16.92
N THR A 359 -33.77 -36.88 17.45
CA THR A 359 -34.39 -36.73 18.78
C THR A 359 -35.75 -37.43 18.81
N ALA A 360 -36.60 -37.18 17.80
CA ALA A 360 -37.92 -37.79 17.69
C ALA A 360 -37.84 -39.33 17.59
N VAL A 361 -36.88 -39.84 16.81
CA VAL A 361 -36.67 -41.28 16.65
C VAL A 361 -36.19 -41.94 17.94
N THR A 362 -35.30 -41.29 18.69
CA THR A 362 -34.69 -41.87 19.90
C THR A 362 -35.56 -41.71 21.16
N ALA A 363 -36.59 -40.85 21.12
CA ALA A 363 -37.47 -40.58 22.25
C ALA A 363 -38.08 -41.84 22.91
N PRO A 364 -38.57 -42.87 22.18
CA PRO A 364 -39.11 -44.08 22.81
C PRO A 364 -38.07 -44.88 23.60
N LEU A 365 -36.81 -44.93 23.13
CA LEU A 365 -35.72 -45.58 23.87
C LEU A 365 -35.35 -44.79 25.13
N ALA A 366 -35.37 -43.45 25.05
CA ALA A 366 -35.16 -42.60 26.21
C ALA A 366 -36.23 -42.82 27.29
N VAL A 367 -37.52 -42.87 26.90
CA VAL A 367 -38.65 -43.20 27.80
C VAL A 367 -38.45 -44.57 28.46
N ARG A 368 -38.01 -45.58 27.68
CA ARG A 368 -37.68 -46.91 28.23
C ARG A 368 -36.59 -46.83 29.30
N ALA A 369 -35.52 -46.09 29.04
CA ALA A 369 -34.41 -45.93 29.98
C ALA A 369 -34.84 -45.19 31.25
N GLU A 370 -35.68 -44.15 31.12
CA GLU A 370 -36.25 -43.43 32.25
C GLU A 370 -37.12 -44.34 33.13
N LEU A 371 -38.02 -45.13 32.54
CA LEU A 371 -38.87 -46.07 33.28
C LEU A 371 -38.04 -47.12 34.05
N ARG A 372 -36.93 -47.60 33.47
CA ARG A 372 -35.99 -48.49 34.16
C ARG A 372 -35.33 -47.80 35.36
N GLY A 373 -34.78 -46.60 35.16
CA GLY A 373 -34.17 -45.82 36.24
C GLY A 373 -35.16 -45.50 37.36
N ARG A 374 -36.41 -45.15 37.02
CA ARG A 374 -37.49 -44.95 38.00
C ARG A 374 -37.80 -46.22 38.78
N LEU A 375 -37.92 -47.37 38.11
CA LEU A 375 -38.18 -48.64 38.78
C LEU A 375 -37.05 -49.00 39.78
N ASP A 376 -35.80 -48.82 39.36
CA ASP A 376 -34.62 -49.07 40.21
C ASP A 376 -34.55 -48.11 41.40
N ALA A 377 -34.89 -46.83 41.20
CA ALA A 377 -34.95 -45.85 42.29
C ALA A 377 -36.00 -46.20 43.34
N TYR A 378 -37.20 -46.64 42.91
CA TYR A 378 -38.24 -47.07 43.85
C TYR A 378 -37.88 -48.38 44.56
N LYS A 379 -37.21 -49.33 43.90
CA LYS A 379 -36.66 -50.51 44.56
C LYS A 379 -35.66 -50.14 45.66
N ALA A 380 -34.74 -49.21 45.39
CA ALA A 380 -33.81 -48.73 46.40
C ALA A 380 -34.55 -48.06 47.57
N LYS A 381 -35.63 -47.30 47.30
CA LYS A 381 -36.47 -46.69 48.33
C LYS A 381 -37.15 -47.73 49.22
N VAL A 382 -37.77 -48.77 48.62
CA VAL A 382 -38.39 -49.88 49.35
C VAL A 382 -37.38 -50.59 50.26
N ALA A 383 -36.19 -50.87 49.74
CA ALA A 383 -35.11 -51.50 50.52
C ALA A 383 -34.69 -50.67 51.74
N ARG A 384 -34.58 -49.34 51.59
CA ARG A 384 -34.22 -48.44 52.70
C ARG A 384 -35.27 -48.40 53.83
N HIS A 385 -36.53 -48.67 53.52
CA HIS A 385 -37.62 -48.70 54.48
C HIS A 385 -37.91 -50.10 55.05
N GLY A 386 -37.09 -51.11 54.72
CA GLY A 386 -37.23 -52.47 55.25
C GLY A 386 -38.41 -53.25 54.69
N LEU A 387 -39.05 -52.77 53.62
CA LEU A 387 -40.24 -53.38 53.00
C LEU A 387 -39.90 -54.28 51.80
N ALA A 388 -38.63 -54.68 51.66
CA ALA A 388 -38.14 -55.42 50.50
C ALA A 388 -38.69 -56.85 50.39
N GLU A 389 -39.16 -57.42 51.50
CA GLU A 389 -39.67 -58.80 51.58
C GLU A 389 -41.19 -58.89 51.37
N ASP A 390 -41.87 -57.77 51.12
CA ASP A 390 -43.31 -57.77 50.86
C ASP A 390 -43.63 -58.52 49.55
N PRO A 391 -44.40 -59.62 49.59
CA PRO A 391 -44.71 -60.44 48.41
C PRO A 391 -45.40 -59.66 47.28
N VAL A 392 -46.25 -58.68 47.62
CA VAL A 392 -47.00 -57.88 46.64
C VAL A 392 -46.07 -56.90 45.91
N LEU A 393 -45.11 -56.32 46.63
CA LEU A 393 -44.10 -55.44 46.02
C LEU A 393 -43.14 -56.23 45.11
N ILE A 394 -42.72 -57.42 45.53
CA ILE A 394 -41.88 -58.31 44.73
C ILE A 394 -42.59 -58.69 43.42
N GLU A 395 -43.85 -59.13 43.49
CA GLU A 395 -44.63 -59.51 42.31
C GLU A 395 -44.79 -58.32 41.33
N ARG A 396 -45.17 -57.14 41.84
CA ARG A 396 -45.35 -55.94 41.02
C ARG A 396 -44.03 -55.46 40.42
N TYR A 397 -42.93 -55.53 41.16
CA TYR A 397 -41.59 -55.23 40.67
C TYR A 397 -41.18 -56.18 39.54
N ASP A 398 -41.36 -57.50 39.73
CA ASP A 398 -41.00 -58.50 38.74
C ASP A 398 -41.87 -58.39 37.48
N ALA A 399 -43.15 -58.07 37.63
CA ALA A 399 -44.02 -57.77 36.50
C ALA A 399 -43.52 -56.57 35.68
N ALA A 400 -43.19 -55.44 36.34
CA ALA A 400 -42.64 -54.27 35.66
C ALA A 400 -41.27 -54.55 35.01
N ARG A 401 -40.39 -55.28 35.71
CA ARG A 401 -39.05 -55.65 35.22
C ARG A 401 -39.13 -56.57 34.00
N ARG A 402 -40.00 -57.58 34.00
CA ARG A 402 -40.20 -58.47 32.83
C ARG A 402 -40.60 -57.68 31.59
N MET A 403 -41.52 -56.71 31.74
CA MET A 403 -41.95 -55.87 30.62
C MET A 403 -40.84 -54.91 30.13
N LEU A 404 -40.09 -54.28 31.04
CA LEU A 404 -39.05 -53.31 30.66
C LEU A 404 -37.78 -53.95 30.07
N TRP A 405 -37.49 -55.22 30.38
CA TRP A 405 -36.33 -55.96 29.86
C TRP A 405 -36.65 -56.93 28.72
N SER A 406 -37.91 -57.05 28.29
CA SER A 406 -38.28 -57.79 27.08
C SER A 406 -37.91 -57.04 25.79
N ALA A 407 -37.79 -57.76 24.68
CA ALA A 407 -37.71 -57.18 23.35
C ALA A 407 -38.63 -58.00 22.41
N PRO A 408 -39.65 -57.38 21.77
CA PRO A 408 -40.02 -55.96 21.84
C PRO A 408 -40.78 -55.58 23.13
N CYS A 409 -40.57 -54.36 23.64
CA CYS A 409 -41.22 -53.83 24.85
C CYS A 409 -42.39 -52.92 24.50
N ASP A 410 -43.59 -53.18 25.02
CA ASP A 410 -44.72 -52.25 24.94
C ASP A 410 -44.57 -51.17 26.02
N LEU A 411 -44.24 -49.94 25.61
CA LEU A 411 -44.00 -48.83 26.54
C LEU A 411 -45.25 -48.43 27.33
N ARG A 412 -46.45 -48.54 26.75
CA ARG A 412 -47.68 -48.16 27.43
C ARG A 412 -47.97 -49.13 28.58
N VAL A 413 -47.84 -50.43 28.31
CA VAL A 413 -48.03 -51.48 29.32
C VAL A 413 -46.93 -51.43 30.37
N ALA A 414 -45.67 -51.22 29.97
CA ALA A 414 -44.56 -51.10 30.89
C ALA A 414 -44.69 -49.88 31.83
N ALA A 415 -45.11 -48.72 31.31
CA ALA A 415 -45.36 -47.53 32.12
C ALA A 415 -46.46 -47.76 33.17
N GLN A 416 -47.56 -48.42 32.80
CA GLN A 416 -48.63 -48.79 33.73
C GLN A 416 -48.16 -49.79 34.80
N ALA A 417 -47.31 -50.74 34.45
CA ALA A 417 -46.73 -51.67 35.42
C ALA A 417 -45.83 -50.95 36.44
N VAL A 418 -45.00 -50.00 36.00
CA VAL A 418 -44.19 -49.16 36.89
C VAL A 418 -45.06 -48.29 37.79
N LEU A 419 -46.13 -47.68 37.26
CA LEU A 419 -47.05 -46.87 38.05
C LEU A 419 -47.73 -47.69 39.16
N ARG A 420 -48.25 -48.88 38.84
CA ARG A 420 -48.88 -49.77 39.82
C ARG A 420 -47.92 -50.21 40.93
N TYR A 421 -46.63 -50.35 40.62
CA TYR A 421 -45.59 -50.58 41.63
C TYR A 421 -45.37 -49.33 42.50
N GLN A 422 -45.28 -48.14 41.89
CA GLN A 422 -45.13 -46.88 42.63
C GLN A 422 -46.29 -46.62 43.59
N GLU A 423 -47.53 -46.87 43.15
CA GLU A 423 -48.74 -46.76 43.98
C GLU A 423 -48.69 -47.75 45.15
N ALA A 424 -48.30 -49.00 44.92
CA ALA A 424 -48.14 -50.00 45.98
C ALA A 424 -47.13 -49.55 47.05
N VAL A 425 -46.00 -49.01 46.61
CA VAL A 425 -44.96 -48.49 47.51
C VAL A 425 -45.49 -47.28 48.29
N ALA A 426 -46.27 -46.40 47.66
CA ALA A 426 -46.86 -45.24 48.33
C ALA A 426 -47.91 -45.62 49.37
N GLU A 427 -48.77 -46.60 49.07
CA GLU A 427 -49.79 -47.12 49.99
C GLU A 427 -49.18 -47.76 51.24
N LEU A 428 -48.10 -48.54 51.08
CA LEU A 428 -47.41 -49.19 52.19
C LEU A 428 -46.57 -48.22 53.04
N LEU A 429 -45.99 -47.19 52.42
CA LEU A 429 -45.27 -46.14 53.15
C LEU A 429 -46.21 -45.15 53.87
N ASN A 430 -47.49 -45.11 53.49
CA ASN A 430 -48.47 -44.18 54.05
C ASN A 430 -49.84 -44.86 54.25
N PRO A 431 -49.96 -45.78 55.22
CA PRO A 431 -51.19 -46.51 55.44
C PRO A 431 -52.32 -45.53 55.81
N ARG A 432 -53.39 -45.48 54.99
CA ARG A 432 -54.59 -44.70 55.31
C ARG A 432 -55.12 -45.15 56.68
N ARG A 433 -55.17 -44.22 57.66
CA ARG A 433 -55.89 -44.41 58.94
C ARG A 433 -57.34 -44.83 58.64
N PRO A 434 -57.86 -45.93 59.22
CA PRO A 434 -59.29 -46.23 59.10
C PRO A 434 -60.12 -45.16 59.83
N PHE A 435 -61.21 -44.75 59.17
CA PHE A 435 -62.29 -43.92 59.70
C PHE A 435 -62.80 -44.52 61.03
N ALA A 436 -62.73 -43.75 62.11
CA ALA A 436 -63.48 -44.03 63.33
C ALA A 436 -64.88 -43.37 63.21
N PRO A 437 -65.99 -44.08 63.49
CA PRO A 437 -67.31 -43.45 63.52
C PRO A 437 -67.47 -42.60 64.78
N GLU A 438 -67.99 -41.38 64.61
CA GLU A 438 -68.44 -40.52 65.72
C GLU A 438 -69.65 -41.17 66.41
N ASP A 439 -69.47 -41.55 67.67
CA ASP A 439 -70.57 -41.99 68.53
C ASP A 439 -71.14 -40.79 69.28
N ARG A 440 -72.46 -40.61 69.14
CA ARG A 440 -73.26 -39.57 69.81
C ARG A 440 -73.19 -39.73 71.33
N ARG A 441 -72.97 -38.63 72.05
CA ARG A 441 -73.73 -38.27 73.25
C ARG A 441 -73.59 -36.80 73.59
#